data_AF-A0A1B5LA32-F1
#
_entry.id   AF-A0A1B5LA32-F1
#
_cell.length_a   1.000
_cell.length_b   1.000
_cell.length_c   1.000
_cell.angle_alpha   90.00
_cell.angle_beta   90.00
_cell.angle_gamma   90.00
#
_symmetry.space_group_name_H-M   'P 1'
#
loop_
_entity.id
_entity.type
_entity.pdbx_description
1 polymer ?
#
loop_
_entity_poly.entity_id
_entity_poly.type
_entity_poly.pdbx_seq_one_letter_code
_entity_poly.pdbx_strand_id
1 'polypeptide(L)'
;MVRFLGVAPEAELLAYKVFSDEPGQSDTTEDVLIQAFCDAYLDGADVITASVNRPEGFVDNSWALVASRIVHKGVFVSIAAGNEGEQGPFFSGVGSNGLNVVSVAAINTTGDPQMDGNSSISRPTAAYFSSWGPTNELLLKPDIGAPGCDILSTYLNQEFKTDSGSSMAAPYVAGIAALYISKNGGRELHGSNFAVDLANRIVASGRNVAWSTGEIKLNESAPPYQVGSGLVDAHKVVSYTTELSLASFSLLDTELFKPIWDVNITNNSNKTIRYSFEYESLPGVEIYDGVSDIKRLSKLQPLRISPLVTLPPNASLTSGQTKSFR
;
A
#
# COMPACT_ATOMS: atom_id res chain seq x y z
N MET A 1 -20.48 -1.99 27.24
CA MET A 1 -19.90 -3.10 26.45
C MET A 1 -19.08 -2.48 25.35
N VAL A 2 -17.78 -2.73 25.29
CA VAL A 2 -16.92 -2.26 24.20
C VAL A 2 -17.16 -3.20 23.01
N ARG A 3 -17.54 -2.65 21.86
CA ARG A 3 -17.77 -3.41 20.62
C ARG A 3 -16.61 -3.12 19.68
N PHE A 4 -15.88 -4.16 19.28
CA PHE A 4 -14.88 -4.07 18.22
C PHE A 4 -15.56 -4.34 16.88
N LEU A 5 -15.20 -3.57 15.86
CA LEU A 5 -15.75 -3.67 14.51
C LEU A 5 -14.59 -3.67 13.51
N GLY A 6 -14.70 -4.53 12.50
CA GLY A 6 -13.89 -4.39 11.29
C GLY A 6 -14.28 -3.13 10.52
N VAL A 7 -13.46 -2.78 9.52
CA VAL A 7 -13.69 -1.58 8.70
C VAL A 7 -14.98 -1.68 7.88
N ALA A 8 -15.28 -2.85 7.31
CA ALA A 8 -16.53 -3.16 6.60
C ALA A 8 -17.27 -4.31 7.30
N PRO A 9 -18.03 -4.03 8.38
CA PRO A 9 -18.58 -5.07 9.26
C PRO A 9 -19.74 -5.87 8.64
N GLU A 10 -20.37 -5.35 7.59
CA GLU A 10 -21.49 -6.00 6.88
C GLU A 10 -21.04 -6.69 5.58
N ALA A 11 -19.73 -6.80 5.33
CA ALA A 11 -19.22 -7.52 4.17
C ALA A 11 -19.33 -9.04 4.38
N GLU A 12 -19.65 -9.77 3.31
CA GLU A 12 -19.56 -11.23 3.29
C GLU A 12 -18.10 -11.67 3.16
N LEU A 13 -17.73 -12.74 3.86
CA LEU A 13 -16.35 -13.25 3.87
C LEU A 13 -16.27 -14.60 3.16
N LEU A 14 -15.39 -14.68 2.17
CA LEU A 14 -14.92 -15.93 1.57
C LEU A 14 -13.55 -16.26 2.15
N ALA A 15 -13.40 -17.44 2.75
CA ALA A 15 -12.18 -17.84 3.46
C ALA A 15 -11.48 -19.00 2.76
N TYR A 16 -10.28 -18.76 2.26
CA TYR A 16 -9.44 -19.76 1.58
C TYR A 16 -8.23 -20.08 2.46
N LYS A 17 -8.16 -21.32 2.95
CA LYS A 17 -7.02 -21.79 3.74
C LYS A 17 -5.89 -22.23 2.80
N VAL A 18 -4.75 -21.55 2.88
CA VAL A 18 -3.60 -21.76 1.99
C VAL A 18 -2.36 -22.31 2.71
N PHE A 19 -2.37 -22.35 4.03
CA PHE A 19 -1.26 -22.90 4.82
C PHE A 19 -1.49 -24.36 5.21
N SER A 20 -0.41 -25.13 5.20
CA SER A 20 -0.41 -26.53 5.58
C SER A 20 -0.74 -26.73 7.06
N ASP A 21 -1.41 -27.85 7.36
CA ASP A 21 -1.63 -28.37 8.73
C ASP A 21 -0.51 -29.32 9.18
N GLU A 22 0.40 -29.68 8.27
CA GLU A 22 1.42 -30.67 8.56
C GLU A 22 2.36 -30.17 9.66
N PRO A 23 2.60 -30.97 10.73
CA PRO A 23 3.52 -30.60 11.78
C PRO A 23 4.91 -30.26 11.22
N GLY A 24 5.37 -29.02 11.43
CA GLY A 24 6.67 -28.55 10.95
C GLY A 24 6.66 -27.93 9.55
N GLN A 25 5.53 -27.93 8.84
CA GLN A 25 5.33 -27.14 7.62
C GLN A 25 4.26 -26.07 7.87
N SER A 26 4.70 -24.86 8.21
CA SER A 26 3.81 -23.69 8.36
C SER A 26 3.83 -22.80 7.12
N ASP A 27 4.04 -23.40 5.94
CA ASP A 27 4.32 -22.67 4.71
C ASP A 27 3.20 -22.87 3.69
N THR A 28 3.18 -21.99 2.69
CA THR A 28 2.31 -22.06 1.51
C THR A 28 3.17 -21.94 0.26
N THR A 29 2.70 -22.50 -0.85
CA THR A 29 3.37 -22.39 -2.14
C THR A 29 2.62 -21.43 -3.07
N GLU A 30 3.31 -20.91 -4.09
CA GLU A 30 2.72 -19.93 -5.02
C GLU A 30 1.55 -20.52 -5.82
N ASP A 31 1.62 -21.79 -6.20
CA ASP A 31 0.55 -22.48 -6.91
C ASP A 31 -0.74 -22.56 -6.08
N VAL A 32 -0.62 -22.81 -4.77
CA VAL A 32 -1.76 -22.78 -3.83
C VAL A 32 -2.34 -21.37 -3.72
N LEU A 33 -1.49 -20.34 -3.64
CA LEU A 33 -1.94 -18.94 -3.59
C LEU A 33 -2.63 -18.51 -4.89
N ILE A 34 -2.07 -18.90 -6.04
CA ILE A 34 -2.66 -18.66 -7.37
C ILE A 34 -4.03 -19.33 -7.46
N GLN A 35 -4.15 -20.59 -7.03
CA GLN A 35 -5.42 -21.31 -7.05
C GLN A 35 -6.47 -20.60 -6.17
N ALA A 36 -6.12 -20.23 -4.94
CA ALA A 36 -7.03 -19.52 -4.04
C ALA A 36 -7.49 -18.17 -4.61
N PHE A 37 -6.62 -17.42 -5.29
CA PHE A 37 -6.98 -16.17 -5.95
C PHE A 37 -7.93 -16.40 -7.14
N CYS A 38 -7.69 -17.44 -7.92
CA CYS A 38 -8.59 -17.84 -9.01
C CYS A 38 -9.97 -18.26 -8.46
N ASP A 39 -10.01 -19.04 -7.39
CA ASP A 39 -11.26 -19.50 -6.76
C ASP A 39 -12.03 -18.30 -6.19
N ALA A 40 -11.37 -17.40 -5.45
CA ALA A 40 -11.99 -16.16 -4.96
C ALA A 40 -12.58 -15.30 -6.09
N TYR A 41 -11.89 -15.19 -7.22
CA TYR A 41 -12.40 -14.50 -8.39
C TYR A 41 -13.65 -15.19 -8.98
N LEU A 42 -13.61 -16.53 -9.12
CA LEU A 42 -14.72 -17.32 -9.67
C LEU A 42 -15.95 -17.34 -8.76
N ASP A 43 -15.74 -17.32 -7.44
CA ASP A 43 -16.79 -17.24 -6.42
C ASP A 43 -17.37 -15.83 -6.30
N GLY A 44 -16.84 -14.85 -7.02
CA GLY A 44 -17.42 -13.53 -7.16
C GLY A 44 -16.88 -12.48 -6.19
N ALA A 45 -15.75 -12.71 -5.51
CA ALA A 45 -15.17 -11.74 -4.57
C ALA A 45 -14.96 -10.35 -5.19
N ASP A 46 -15.44 -9.28 -4.55
CA ASP A 46 -15.15 -7.89 -4.95
C ASP A 46 -13.75 -7.42 -4.53
N VAL A 47 -13.27 -7.98 -3.42
CA VAL A 47 -12.01 -7.67 -2.77
C VAL A 47 -11.31 -8.97 -2.39
N ILE A 48 -10.04 -9.11 -2.74
CA ILE A 48 -9.16 -10.18 -2.27
C ILE A 48 -8.07 -9.54 -1.41
N THR A 49 -7.84 -10.10 -0.22
CA THR A 49 -6.75 -9.67 0.65
C THR A 49 -5.91 -10.87 1.09
N ALA A 50 -4.59 -10.71 1.07
CA ALA A 50 -3.66 -11.75 1.47
C ALA A 50 -2.59 -11.20 2.42
N SER A 51 -2.57 -11.76 3.62
CA SER A 51 -1.57 -11.46 4.66
C SER A 51 -0.43 -12.47 4.62
N VAL A 52 0.11 -12.70 3.42
CA VAL A 52 1.22 -13.61 3.15
C VAL A 52 2.06 -13.03 2.04
N ASN A 53 3.37 -13.17 2.17
CA ASN A 53 4.30 -12.79 1.13
C ASN A 53 5.64 -13.51 1.33
N ARG A 54 6.46 -13.55 0.28
CA ARG A 54 7.86 -13.94 0.36
C ARG A 54 8.71 -12.84 -0.27
N PRO A 55 9.96 -12.64 0.16
CA PRO A 55 10.86 -11.72 -0.51
C PRO A 55 11.23 -12.25 -1.90
N GLU A 56 10.78 -11.58 -2.95
CA GLU A 56 11.21 -11.77 -4.34
C GLU A 56 10.78 -10.52 -5.11
N GLY A 57 11.74 -9.81 -5.68
CA GLY A 57 11.54 -8.43 -6.09
C GLY A 57 10.88 -8.23 -7.45
N PHE A 58 10.51 -9.26 -8.21
CA PHE A 58 10.05 -9.11 -9.61
C PHE A 58 8.53 -8.94 -9.74
N VAL A 59 8.10 -8.11 -10.69
CA VAL A 59 6.66 -7.84 -10.93
C VAL A 59 5.98 -8.89 -11.81
N ASP A 60 6.75 -9.69 -12.55
CA ASP A 60 6.26 -10.69 -13.49
C ASP A 60 6.35 -12.13 -12.97
N ASN A 61 6.67 -12.31 -11.69
CA ASN A 61 6.50 -13.59 -10.99
C ASN A 61 5.06 -14.10 -11.18
N SER A 62 4.90 -15.43 -11.26
CA SER A 62 3.63 -16.11 -11.53
C SER A 62 2.46 -15.62 -10.68
N TRP A 63 2.64 -15.47 -9.37
CA TRP A 63 1.56 -15.03 -8.48
C TRP A 63 1.24 -13.54 -8.68
N ALA A 64 2.26 -12.70 -8.78
CA ALA A 64 2.13 -11.27 -9.07
C ALA A 64 1.36 -11.02 -10.38
N LEU A 65 1.71 -11.76 -11.44
CA LEU A 65 1.06 -11.68 -12.75
C LEU A 65 -0.42 -12.08 -12.71
N VAL A 66 -0.77 -13.15 -11.98
CA VAL A 66 -2.16 -13.57 -11.80
C VAL A 66 -2.94 -12.52 -11.00
N ALA A 67 -2.38 -12.03 -9.90
CA ALA A 67 -3.00 -10.99 -9.09
C ALA A 67 -3.28 -9.71 -9.91
N SER A 68 -2.33 -9.26 -10.73
CA SER A 68 -2.53 -8.14 -11.66
C SER A 68 -3.67 -8.38 -12.64
N ARG A 69 -3.76 -9.57 -13.23
CA ARG A 69 -4.85 -9.91 -14.16
C ARG A 69 -6.22 -9.87 -13.48
N ILE A 70 -6.29 -10.32 -12.22
CA ILE A 70 -7.51 -10.26 -11.41
C ILE A 70 -7.91 -8.80 -11.13
N VAL A 71 -6.94 -7.92 -10.83
CA VAL A 71 -7.18 -6.48 -10.71
C VAL A 71 -7.75 -5.88 -11.99
N HIS A 72 -7.19 -6.23 -13.16
CA HIS A 72 -7.73 -5.78 -14.45
C HIS A 72 -9.14 -6.33 -14.76
N LYS A 73 -9.55 -7.44 -14.12
CA LYS A 73 -10.92 -7.95 -14.17
C LYS A 73 -11.88 -7.24 -13.19
N GLY A 74 -11.40 -6.24 -12.45
CA GLY A 74 -12.21 -5.39 -11.58
C GLY A 74 -12.31 -5.86 -10.13
N VAL A 75 -11.47 -6.80 -9.70
CA VAL A 75 -11.40 -7.22 -8.29
C VAL A 75 -10.27 -6.46 -7.60
N PHE A 76 -10.57 -5.76 -6.51
CA PHE A 76 -9.52 -5.07 -5.77
C PHE A 76 -8.65 -6.09 -5.02
N VAL A 77 -7.33 -5.94 -5.11
CA VAL A 77 -6.37 -6.85 -4.45
C VAL A 77 -5.44 -6.05 -3.55
N SER A 78 -5.38 -6.41 -2.27
CA SER A 78 -4.36 -5.89 -1.33
C SER A 78 -3.53 -7.03 -0.75
N ILE A 79 -2.21 -6.87 -0.72
CA ILE A 79 -1.29 -7.85 -0.16
C ILE A 79 -0.34 -7.16 0.81
N ALA A 80 -0.05 -7.82 1.94
CA ALA A 80 0.90 -7.32 2.92
C ALA A 80 2.29 -7.14 2.29
N ALA A 81 2.97 -6.02 2.56
CA ALA A 81 4.29 -5.74 2.00
C ALA A 81 5.37 -6.74 2.44
N GLY A 82 5.20 -7.35 3.62
CA GLY A 82 6.20 -8.21 4.28
C GLY A 82 6.66 -7.64 5.62
N ASN A 83 7.42 -8.43 6.38
CA ASN A 83 7.92 -8.07 7.72
C ASN A 83 9.46 -8.18 7.82
N GLU A 84 10.16 -8.08 6.69
CA GLU A 84 11.60 -8.19 6.54
C GLU A 84 12.30 -6.83 6.52
N GLY A 85 11.65 -5.78 7.03
CA GLY A 85 12.14 -4.39 6.97
C GLY A 85 13.54 -4.19 7.55
N GLU A 86 13.96 -5.00 8.52
CA GLU A 86 15.31 -4.96 9.10
C GLU A 86 16.42 -5.27 8.08
N GLN A 87 16.11 -6.02 7.02
CA GLN A 87 17.06 -6.35 5.97
C GLN A 87 17.42 -5.14 5.10
N GLY A 88 16.58 -4.09 5.12
CA GLY A 88 16.78 -2.88 4.33
C GLY A 88 16.03 -2.90 2.99
N PRO A 89 16.41 -2.02 2.05
CA PRO A 89 15.77 -1.92 0.74
C PRO A 89 15.91 -3.19 -0.10
N PHE A 90 15.07 -3.35 -1.14
CA PHE A 90 14.99 -4.52 -2.03
C PHE A 90 14.45 -5.81 -1.36
N PHE A 91 13.63 -5.66 -0.33
CA PHE A 91 12.91 -6.77 0.31
C PHE A 91 11.40 -6.71 0.05
N SER A 92 10.99 -6.10 -1.07
CA SER A 92 9.60 -6.10 -1.48
C SER A 92 9.12 -7.52 -1.78
N GLY A 93 7.87 -7.80 -1.45
CA GLY A 93 7.38 -9.18 -1.51
C GLY A 93 6.60 -9.52 -2.79
N VAL A 94 6.81 -10.74 -3.26
CA VAL A 94 6.38 -11.31 -4.55
C VAL A 94 4.98 -10.91 -4.98
N GLY A 95 3.94 -11.37 -4.28
CA GLY A 95 2.56 -11.17 -4.73
C GLY A 95 2.19 -9.70 -4.74
N SER A 96 2.68 -8.95 -3.75
CA SER A 96 2.42 -7.54 -3.61
C SER A 96 3.09 -6.68 -4.68
N ASN A 97 4.08 -7.22 -5.40
CA ASN A 97 4.78 -6.53 -6.49
C ASN A 97 3.97 -6.48 -7.79
N GLY A 98 2.88 -7.23 -7.89
CA GLY A 98 1.97 -7.18 -9.05
C GLY A 98 1.54 -5.75 -9.40
N LEU A 99 1.51 -5.46 -10.70
CA LEU A 99 0.96 -4.21 -11.22
C LEU A 99 -0.48 -4.02 -10.74
N ASN A 100 -0.77 -2.83 -10.19
CA ASN A 100 -2.06 -2.44 -9.62
C ASN A 100 -2.57 -3.29 -8.43
N VAL A 101 -1.80 -4.28 -7.97
CA VAL A 101 -2.00 -4.88 -6.65
C VAL A 101 -1.53 -3.88 -5.60
N VAL A 102 -2.33 -3.63 -4.57
CA VAL A 102 -1.97 -2.68 -3.52
C VAL A 102 -1.12 -3.37 -2.46
N SER A 103 0.19 -3.10 -2.48
CA SER A 103 1.14 -3.51 -1.44
C SER A 103 1.03 -2.59 -0.23
N VAL A 104 0.76 -3.16 0.94
CA VAL A 104 0.41 -2.40 2.14
C VAL A 104 1.51 -2.50 3.21
N ALA A 105 2.11 -1.35 3.52
CA ALA A 105 3.07 -1.19 4.61
C ALA A 105 2.37 -1.13 5.98
N ALA A 106 3.06 -1.59 7.03
CA ALA A 106 2.62 -1.37 8.39
C ALA A 106 3.04 0.02 8.90
N ILE A 107 2.10 0.74 9.50
CA ILE A 107 2.31 2.03 10.16
C ILE A 107 1.87 1.88 11.63
N ASN A 108 2.70 2.40 12.52
CA ASN A 108 2.33 2.60 13.91
C ASN A 108 1.53 3.90 14.03
N THR A 109 0.24 3.79 14.36
CA THR A 109 -0.68 4.92 14.55
C THR A 109 -0.92 5.28 16.00
N THR A 110 -0.37 4.55 16.97
CA THR A 110 -0.34 4.99 18.38
C THR A 110 0.64 6.15 18.56
N GLY A 111 1.62 6.22 17.65
CA GLY A 111 2.71 7.19 17.60
C GLY A 111 3.69 7.05 18.79
N ASP A 112 3.49 6.05 19.64
CA ASP A 112 4.40 5.70 20.71
C ASP A 112 5.43 4.66 20.20
N PRO A 113 6.74 4.97 20.16
CA PRO A 113 7.78 3.98 19.84
C PRO A 113 7.87 2.81 20.84
N GLN A 114 7.42 2.99 22.08
CA GLN A 114 7.71 2.11 23.22
C GLN A 114 6.46 1.59 23.95
N MET A 115 5.26 1.99 23.50
CA MET A 115 3.98 1.52 24.06
C MET A 115 3.89 1.72 25.58
N ASP A 116 4.25 2.92 26.07
CA ASP A 116 4.06 3.36 27.46
C ASP A 116 2.96 4.44 27.61
N GLY A 117 1.98 4.46 26.72
CA GLY A 117 0.58 4.74 27.08
C GLY A 117 0.23 6.13 27.62
N ASN A 118 1.04 7.18 27.38
CA ASN A 118 0.70 8.51 27.90
C ASN A 118 1.10 9.76 27.09
N SER A 119 1.39 9.66 25.78
CA SER A 119 1.69 10.86 24.97
C SER A 119 0.64 11.13 23.88
N SER A 120 -0.01 12.29 23.96
CA SER A 120 -1.07 12.76 23.06
C SER A 120 -0.55 13.63 21.90
N ILE A 121 0.76 13.60 21.62
CA ILE A 121 1.38 14.28 20.46
C ILE A 121 2.42 13.35 19.87
N SER A 122 1.96 12.43 19.06
CA SER A 122 2.84 11.54 18.33
C SER A 122 2.37 11.41 16.88
N ARG A 123 3.25 11.84 15.96
CA ARG A 123 3.03 11.65 14.53
C ARG A 123 3.03 10.14 14.27
N PRO A 124 2.11 9.58 13.45
CA PRO A 124 2.20 8.19 13.03
C PRO A 124 3.59 7.90 12.45
N THR A 125 4.10 6.69 12.66
CA THR A 125 5.48 6.34 12.30
C THR A 125 5.51 5.07 11.46
N ALA A 126 6.45 4.98 10.54
CA ALA A 126 6.65 3.74 9.79
C ALA A 126 7.02 2.60 10.77
N ALA A 127 6.44 1.42 10.58
CA ALA A 127 6.86 0.25 11.35
C ALA A 127 8.25 -0.20 10.86
N TYR A 128 9.22 -0.34 11.78
CA TYR A 128 10.59 -0.70 11.40
C TYR A 128 10.67 -2.08 10.73
N PHE A 129 9.78 -3.01 11.09
CA PHE A 129 9.72 -4.35 10.51
C PHE A 129 9.06 -4.37 9.13
N SER A 130 8.31 -3.35 8.71
CA SER A 130 7.62 -3.38 7.42
C SER A 130 8.63 -3.45 6.28
N SER A 131 8.47 -4.41 5.37
CA SER A 131 9.38 -4.59 4.24
C SER A 131 9.44 -3.35 3.33
N TRP A 132 10.62 -3.13 2.78
CA TRP A 132 10.91 -1.98 1.91
C TRP A 132 11.00 -2.42 0.46
N GLY A 133 10.55 -1.57 -0.45
CA GLY A 133 10.96 -1.67 -1.84
C GLY A 133 12.39 -1.16 -2.07
N PRO A 134 12.75 -0.90 -3.34
CA PRO A 134 11.92 -1.09 -4.53
C PRO A 134 11.72 -2.57 -4.89
N THR A 135 11.05 -2.81 -6.00
CA THR A 135 11.18 -4.05 -6.79
C THR A 135 12.59 -4.16 -7.40
N ASN A 136 12.93 -5.33 -7.95
CA ASN A 136 14.21 -5.54 -8.63
C ASN A 136 14.32 -4.70 -9.91
N GLU A 137 13.19 -4.32 -10.50
CA GLU A 137 13.06 -3.44 -11.66
C GLU A 137 13.01 -1.96 -11.26
N LEU A 138 13.29 -1.62 -9.99
CA LEU A 138 13.30 -0.26 -9.45
C LEU A 138 11.93 0.44 -9.49
N LEU A 139 10.84 -0.33 -9.54
CA LEU A 139 9.49 0.17 -9.36
C LEU A 139 9.19 0.41 -7.88
N LEU A 140 8.43 1.47 -7.62
CA LEU A 140 8.02 1.88 -6.29
C LEU A 140 7.06 0.88 -5.64
N LYS A 141 7.48 0.31 -4.51
CA LYS A 141 6.68 -0.46 -3.55
C LYS A 141 7.20 -0.16 -2.13
N PRO A 142 6.38 -0.31 -1.07
CA PRO A 142 4.94 -0.56 -1.09
C PRO A 142 4.15 0.64 -1.65
N ASP A 143 2.84 0.50 -1.88
CA ASP A 143 2.04 1.56 -2.52
C ASP A 143 1.39 2.53 -1.51
N ILE A 144 1.00 2.01 -0.35
CA ILE A 144 0.31 2.72 0.72
C ILE A 144 0.67 2.07 2.07
N GLY A 145 0.49 2.79 3.17
CA GLY A 145 0.57 2.24 4.52
C GLY A 145 -0.74 2.33 5.29
N ALA A 146 -0.93 1.41 6.24
CA ALA A 146 -2.11 1.35 7.08
C ALA A 146 -1.74 0.92 8.52
N PRO A 147 -2.64 1.09 9.51
CA PRO A 147 -2.40 0.64 10.87
C PRO A 147 -2.03 -0.85 10.91
N GLY A 148 -0.83 -1.15 11.41
CA GLY A 148 -0.28 -2.50 11.43
C GLY A 148 0.51 -2.83 12.70
N CYS A 149 0.56 -1.93 13.68
CA CYS A 149 1.17 -2.19 14.98
C CYS A 149 0.10 -2.28 16.06
N ASP A 150 0.23 -3.30 16.90
CA ASP A 150 -0.58 -3.53 18.09
C ASP A 150 -2.09 -3.49 17.82
N ILE A 151 -2.47 -4.19 16.76
CA ILE A 151 -3.85 -4.28 16.31
C ILE A 151 -4.55 -5.40 17.07
N LEU A 152 -5.53 -5.01 17.89
CA LEU A 152 -6.44 -5.93 18.57
C LEU A 152 -7.48 -6.47 17.57
N SER A 153 -7.55 -7.79 17.42
CA SER A 153 -8.53 -8.45 16.54
C SER A 153 -9.04 -9.76 17.14
N THR A 154 -10.01 -10.38 16.45
CA THR A 154 -10.58 -11.67 16.81
C THR A 154 -9.52 -12.77 16.79
N TYR A 155 -9.60 -13.67 17.76
CA TYR A 155 -8.74 -14.84 17.88
C TYR A 155 -9.58 -16.12 18.05
N LEU A 156 -8.92 -17.27 18.10
CA LEU A 156 -9.59 -18.55 18.32
C LEU A 156 -10.37 -18.54 19.65
N ASN A 157 -11.38 -19.41 19.76
CA ASN A 157 -12.16 -19.61 20.98
C ASN A 157 -12.90 -18.35 21.50
N GLN A 158 -13.33 -17.47 20.59
CA GLN A 158 -14.03 -16.21 20.93
C GLN A 158 -13.18 -15.23 21.76
N GLU A 159 -11.86 -15.36 21.67
CA GLU A 159 -10.92 -14.44 22.32
C GLU A 159 -10.53 -13.29 21.39
N PHE A 160 -9.80 -12.33 21.95
CA PHE A 160 -9.16 -11.26 21.20
C PHE A 160 -7.67 -11.31 21.48
N LYS A 161 -6.88 -11.01 20.45
CA LYS A 161 -5.42 -10.95 20.56
C LYS A 161 -4.90 -9.72 19.83
N THR A 162 -3.88 -9.11 20.43
CA THR A 162 -3.10 -8.04 19.80
C THR A 162 -1.96 -8.64 19.01
N ASP A 163 -1.76 -8.18 17.78
CA ASP A 163 -0.64 -8.59 16.93
C ASP A 163 -0.13 -7.42 16.08
N SER A 164 1.08 -7.57 15.53
CA SER A 164 1.75 -6.57 14.71
C SER A 164 2.28 -7.18 13.41
N GLY A 165 2.08 -6.48 12.30
CA GLY A 165 2.54 -6.89 10.99
C GLY A 165 1.89 -6.10 9.86
N SER A 166 2.53 -6.08 8.69
CA SER A 166 1.84 -5.69 7.45
C SER A 166 0.63 -6.60 7.15
N SER A 167 0.63 -7.80 7.74
CA SER A 167 -0.50 -8.73 7.80
C SER A 167 -1.77 -8.16 8.45
N MET A 168 -1.66 -7.17 9.33
CA MET A 168 -2.80 -6.47 9.94
C MET A 168 -3.19 -5.21 9.15
N ALA A 169 -2.21 -4.61 8.46
CA ALA A 169 -2.41 -3.43 7.63
C ALA A 169 -3.17 -3.75 6.32
N ALA A 170 -2.84 -4.87 5.65
CA ALA A 170 -3.50 -5.28 4.41
C ALA A 170 -5.02 -5.44 4.52
N PRO A 171 -5.59 -6.18 5.50
CA PRO A 171 -7.04 -6.29 5.65
C PRO A 171 -7.71 -4.97 6.04
N TYR A 172 -6.99 -4.02 6.66
CA TYR A 172 -7.52 -2.68 6.91
C TYR A 172 -7.80 -1.95 5.59
N VAL A 173 -6.87 -1.99 4.63
CA VAL A 173 -7.06 -1.42 3.29
C VAL A 173 -8.14 -2.15 2.50
N ALA A 174 -8.21 -3.49 2.59
CA ALA A 174 -9.26 -4.29 1.98
C ALA A 174 -10.66 -3.86 2.47
N GLY A 175 -10.80 -3.59 3.76
CA GLY A 175 -12.05 -3.08 4.32
C GLY A 175 -12.41 -1.67 3.84
N ILE A 176 -11.43 -0.79 3.61
CA ILE A 176 -11.66 0.53 2.99
C ILE A 176 -12.16 0.36 1.56
N ALA A 177 -11.58 -0.56 0.79
CA ALA A 177 -12.03 -0.87 -0.56
C ALA A 177 -13.49 -1.39 -0.55
N ALA A 178 -13.83 -2.29 0.38
CA ALA A 178 -15.19 -2.80 0.54
C ALA A 178 -16.20 -1.68 0.90
N LEU A 179 -15.83 -0.74 1.78
CA LEU A 179 -16.66 0.44 2.08
C LEU A 179 -16.87 1.35 0.87
N TYR A 180 -15.84 1.50 0.03
CA TYR A 180 -15.97 2.27 -1.19
C TYR A 180 -16.94 1.59 -2.17
N ILE A 181 -16.78 0.27 -2.37
CA ILE A 181 -17.63 -0.54 -3.24
C ILE A 181 -19.08 -0.54 -2.74
N SER A 182 -19.32 -0.66 -1.43
CA SER A 182 -20.68 -0.67 -0.88
C SER A 182 -21.44 0.64 -1.12
N LYS A 183 -20.72 1.76 -1.25
CA LYS A 183 -21.31 3.09 -1.51
C LYS A 183 -21.43 3.41 -3.00
N ASN A 184 -20.43 3.04 -3.79
CA ASN A 184 -20.27 3.51 -5.17
C ASN A 184 -20.50 2.42 -6.22
N GLY A 185 -20.69 1.16 -5.81
CA GLY A 185 -20.70 0.00 -6.70
C GLY A 185 -19.30 -0.53 -7.02
N GLY A 186 -19.24 -1.81 -7.38
CA GLY A 186 -18.01 -2.50 -7.79
C GLY A 186 -17.92 -2.72 -9.30
N ARG A 187 -17.21 -3.78 -9.70
CA ARG A 187 -16.99 -4.13 -11.13
C ARG A 187 -18.27 -4.36 -11.92
N GLU A 188 -19.36 -4.79 -11.29
CA GLU A 188 -20.64 -4.99 -11.99
C GLU A 188 -21.20 -3.69 -12.56
N LEU A 189 -20.97 -2.57 -11.86
CA LEU A 189 -21.42 -1.25 -12.29
C LEU A 189 -20.40 -0.55 -13.19
N HIS A 190 -19.12 -0.65 -12.84
CA HIS A 190 -18.05 0.14 -13.47
C HIS A 190 -17.25 -0.60 -14.53
N GLY A 191 -17.45 -1.92 -14.67
CA GLY A 191 -16.77 -2.76 -15.65
C GLY A 191 -15.36 -3.19 -15.24
N SER A 192 -14.66 -3.80 -16.20
CA SER A 192 -13.25 -4.17 -16.06
C SER A 192 -12.37 -2.94 -15.87
N ASN A 193 -11.25 -3.09 -15.15
CA ASN A 193 -10.34 -2.01 -14.70
C ASN A 193 -10.85 -1.12 -13.57
N PHE A 194 -12.10 -1.23 -13.11
CA PHE A 194 -12.58 -0.50 -11.92
C PHE A 194 -11.61 -0.57 -10.72
N ALA A 195 -11.07 -1.76 -10.46
CA ALA A 195 -10.16 -1.96 -9.35
C ALA A 195 -8.80 -1.25 -9.52
N VAL A 196 -8.37 -0.95 -10.75
CA VAL A 196 -7.20 -0.10 -11.02
C VAL A 196 -7.48 1.32 -10.54
N ASP A 197 -8.65 1.87 -10.86
CA ASP A 197 -9.05 3.21 -10.42
C ASP A 197 -9.22 3.27 -8.90
N LEU A 198 -9.81 2.24 -8.29
CA LEU A 198 -9.90 2.12 -6.83
C LEU A 198 -8.52 2.00 -6.15
N ALA A 199 -7.58 1.25 -6.73
CA ALA A 199 -6.21 1.18 -6.24
C ALA A 199 -5.53 2.56 -6.28
N ASN A 200 -5.59 3.25 -7.42
CA ASN A 200 -5.03 4.59 -7.57
C ASN A 200 -5.66 5.59 -6.58
N ARG A 201 -6.97 5.47 -6.34
CA ARG A 201 -7.70 6.29 -5.39
C ARG A 201 -7.27 6.05 -3.94
N ILE A 202 -7.02 4.81 -3.55
CA ILE A 202 -6.48 4.47 -2.23
C ILE A 202 -5.06 5.02 -2.06
N VAL A 203 -4.19 4.82 -3.05
CA VAL A 203 -2.80 5.33 -3.04
C VAL A 203 -2.78 6.85 -2.98
N ALA A 204 -3.64 7.54 -3.73
CA ALA A 204 -3.75 9.00 -3.70
C ALA A 204 -4.23 9.57 -2.35
N SER A 205 -4.74 8.75 -1.43
CA SER A 205 -5.25 9.20 -0.13
C SER A 205 -4.16 9.39 0.93
N GLY A 206 -2.97 8.83 0.70
CA GLY A 206 -1.89 8.70 1.66
C GLY A 206 -1.46 10.03 2.31
N ARG A 207 -0.98 9.93 3.55
CA ARG A 207 -0.44 11.04 4.34
C ARG A 207 0.93 10.67 4.87
N ASN A 208 1.90 11.57 4.72
CA ASN A 208 3.26 11.35 5.20
C ASN A 208 3.30 11.02 6.70
N VAL A 209 4.16 10.08 7.06
CA VAL A 209 4.40 9.61 8.43
C VAL A 209 5.86 9.78 8.81
N ALA A 210 6.18 9.71 10.10
CA ALA A 210 7.55 9.79 10.54
C ALA A 210 8.38 8.61 10.06
N TRP A 211 9.60 8.89 9.66
CA TRP A 211 10.58 7.86 9.37
C TRP A 211 10.99 7.14 10.65
N SER A 212 11.02 5.80 10.60
CA SER A 212 11.63 4.94 11.59
C SER A 212 12.57 3.92 10.93
N THR A 213 13.75 3.71 11.50
CA THR A 213 14.68 2.62 11.13
C THR A 213 15.00 1.73 12.34
N GLY A 214 14.06 1.63 13.28
CA GLY A 214 14.28 1.15 14.65
C GLY A 214 14.47 2.31 15.64
N GLU A 215 15.03 3.43 15.18
CA GLU A 215 14.96 4.73 15.85
C GLU A 215 13.98 5.64 15.12
N ILE A 216 13.13 6.35 15.86
CA ILE A 216 12.15 7.28 15.28
C ILE A 216 12.81 8.63 15.02
N LYS A 217 12.71 9.09 13.77
CA LYS A 217 13.14 10.41 13.33
C LYS A 217 11.92 11.31 13.15
N LEU A 218 11.43 11.90 14.24
CA LEU A 218 10.20 12.74 14.24
C LEU A 218 10.28 14.01 13.37
N ASN A 219 11.47 14.41 12.94
CA ASN A 219 11.65 15.55 12.03
C ASN A 219 11.79 15.13 10.56
N GLU A 220 11.79 13.82 10.27
CA GLU A 220 11.98 13.28 8.93
C GLU A 220 10.74 12.50 8.49
N SER A 221 10.25 12.74 7.28
CA SER A 221 9.18 11.94 6.70
C SER A 221 9.75 10.62 6.17
N ALA A 222 9.01 9.52 6.32
CA ALA A 222 9.40 8.23 5.77
C ALA A 222 9.49 8.28 4.24
N PRO A 223 10.52 7.65 3.63
CA PRO A 223 10.64 7.61 2.18
C PRO A 223 9.54 6.75 1.54
N PRO A 224 9.16 7.01 0.27
CA PRO A 224 8.16 6.21 -0.44
C PRO A 224 8.51 4.73 -0.52
N TYR A 225 9.78 4.36 -0.59
CA TYR A 225 10.20 2.95 -0.58
C TYR A 225 9.95 2.22 0.75
N GLN A 226 9.61 2.95 1.83
CA GLN A 226 9.22 2.37 3.11
C GLN A 226 7.70 2.29 3.30
N VAL A 227 6.96 3.32 2.90
CA VAL A 227 5.53 3.47 3.24
C VAL A 227 4.62 3.79 2.05
N GLY A 228 5.16 3.78 0.84
CA GLY A 228 4.47 4.25 -0.36
C GLY A 228 4.04 5.70 -0.22
N SER A 229 2.77 5.96 -0.50
CA SER A 229 2.13 7.27 -0.31
C SER A 229 1.84 7.63 1.16
N GLY A 230 2.14 6.74 2.12
CA GLY A 230 1.98 6.98 3.56
C GLY A 230 0.66 6.44 4.13
N LEU A 231 0.19 6.99 5.25
CA LEU A 231 -0.98 6.50 5.96
C LEU A 231 -2.27 6.77 5.18
N VAL A 232 -2.99 5.70 4.85
CA VAL A 232 -4.29 5.74 4.16
C VAL A 232 -5.30 6.64 4.87
N ASP A 233 -6.12 7.34 4.09
CA ASP A 233 -7.21 8.18 4.58
C ASP A 233 -8.55 7.67 4.02
N ALA A 234 -9.24 6.84 4.81
CA ALA A 234 -10.50 6.23 4.44
C ALA A 234 -11.59 7.26 4.07
N HIS A 235 -11.60 8.43 4.74
CA HIS A 235 -12.56 9.47 4.44
C HIS A 235 -12.30 10.05 3.05
N LYS A 236 -11.04 10.33 2.68
CA LYS A 236 -10.70 10.75 1.31
C LYS A 236 -11.13 9.70 0.29
N VAL A 237 -10.82 8.43 0.53
CA VAL A 237 -11.20 7.34 -0.36
C VAL A 237 -12.72 7.28 -0.57
N VAL A 238 -13.54 7.45 0.46
CA VAL A 238 -15.01 7.30 0.32
C VAL A 238 -15.74 8.58 -0.11
N SER A 239 -15.15 9.76 0.09
CA SER A 239 -15.86 11.04 -0.07
C SER A 239 -15.33 11.96 -1.17
N TYR A 240 -14.07 11.83 -1.59
CA TYR A 240 -13.48 12.81 -2.50
C TYR A 240 -14.05 12.69 -3.90
N THR A 241 -14.28 13.84 -4.52
CA THR A 241 -14.82 13.94 -5.89
C THR A 241 -13.72 14.16 -6.93
N THR A 242 -12.47 14.34 -6.51
CA THR A 242 -11.31 14.28 -7.40
C THR A 242 -10.89 12.84 -7.55
N GLU A 243 -10.63 12.44 -8.79
CA GLU A 243 -10.05 11.16 -9.14
C GLU A 243 -8.73 11.38 -9.87
N LEU A 244 -7.72 10.60 -9.48
CA LEU A 244 -6.39 10.64 -10.08
C LEU A 244 -6.14 9.29 -10.75
N SER A 245 -5.93 9.32 -12.06
CA SER A 245 -5.36 8.18 -12.78
C SER A 245 -3.87 8.44 -12.88
N LEU A 246 -3.08 7.78 -12.02
CA LEU A 246 -1.63 7.91 -11.96
C LEU A 246 -0.96 6.54 -11.98
N ALA A 247 0.16 6.43 -12.69
CA ALA A 247 1.12 5.37 -12.46
C ALA A 247 2.12 5.85 -11.40
N SER A 248 2.58 4.97 -10.50
CA SER A 248 3.62 5.30 -9.53
C SER A 248 4.87 5.85 -10.25
N PHE A 249 5.35 7.02 -9.82
CA PHE A 249 6.48 7.72 -10.45
C PHE A 249 7.81 7.06 -10.11
N SER A 250 8.08 5.93 -10.76
CA SER A 250 9.32 5.17 -10.60
C SER A 250 10.36 5.68 -11.59
N LEU A 251 11.31 6.50 -11.13
CA LEU A 251 12.30 7.14 -12.01
C LEU A 251 13.25 6.15 -12.71
N LEU A 252 13.34 4.92 -12.20
CA LEU A 252 14.24 3.86 -12.67
C LEU A 252 15.72 4.22 -12.48
N ASP A 253 16.63 3.44 -13.05
CA ASP A 253 18.08 3.70 -13.03
C ASP A 253 18.50 4.69 -14.12
N THR A 254 19.82 4.90 -14.25
CA THR A 254 20.40 5.79 -15.26
C THR A 254 20.21 5.32 -16.70
N GLU A 255 19.99 4.02 -16.94
CA GLU A 255 19.82 3.45 -18.28
C GLU A 255 18.36 3.53 -18.74
N LEU A 256 17.43 3.23 -17.85
CA LEU A 256 15.99 3.22 -18.09
C LEU A 256 15.28 4.50 -17.58
N PHE A 257 16.05 5.55 -17.28
CA PHE A 257 15.56 6.76 -16.63
C PHE A 257 14.29 7.32 -17.28
N LYS A 258 13.23 7.50 -16.49
CA LYS A 258 11.96 8.07 -16.95
C LYS A 258 11.69 9.46 -16.34
N PRO A 259 12.03 10.55 -17.06
CA PRO A 259 11.94 11.91 -16.54
C PRO A 259 10.54 12.55 -16.59
N ILE A 260 9.63 12.03 -17.42
CA ILE A 260 8.33 12.66 -17.70
C ILE A 260 7.20 11.73 -17.28
N TRP A 261 6.24 12.30 -16.56
CA TRP A 261 5.06 11.61 -16.05
C TRP A 261 3.82 12.44 -16.35
N ASP A 262 2.78 11.76 -16.83
CA ASP A 262 1.48 12.38 -17.07
C ASP A 262 0.53 11.95 -15.93
N VAL A 263 -0.29 12.89 -15.43
CA VAL A 263 -1.36 12.64 -14.45
C VAL A 263 -2.68 13.08 -15.04
N ASN A 264 -3.65 12.18 -15.06
CA ASN A 264 -5.02 12.52 -15.40
C ASN A 264 -5.78 12.87 -14.11
N ILE A 265 -6.38 14.06 -14.09
CA ILE A 265 -7.27 14.48 -13.00
C ILE A 265 -8.69 14.58 -13.56
N THR A 266 -9.63 13.89 -12.91
CA THR A 266 -11.06 13.97 -13.20
C THR A 266 -11.79 14.64 -12.04
N ASN A 267 -12.65 15.61 -12.35
CA ASN A 267 -13.52 16.28 -11.38
C ASN A 267 -14.94 15.67 -11.42
N ASN A 268 -15.20 14.72 -10.52
CA ASN A 268 -16.52 14.09 -10.34
C ASN A 268 -17.45 14.90 -9.41
N SER A 269 -17.11 16.15 -9.07
CA SER A 269 -17.99 17.01 -8.27
C SER A 269 -19.02 17.71 -9.14
N ASN A 270 -20.04 18.32 -8.52
CA ASN A 270 -21.05 19.15 -9.20
C ASN A 270 -20.62 20.63 -9.37
N LYS A 271 -19.34 20.95 -9.12
CA LYS A 271 -18.80 22.31 -9.17
C LYS A 271 -17.49 22.35 -9.94
N THR A 272 -17.09 23.53 -10.39
CA THR A 272 -15.75 23.74 -10.93
C THR A 272 -14.73 23.74 -9.79
N ILE A 273 -13.67 22.95 -9.92
CA ILE A 273 -12.58 22.85 -8.95
C ILE A 273 -11.30 23.40 -9.58
N ARG A 274 -10.55 24.20 -8.80
CA ARG A 274 -9.22 24.69 -9.18
C ARG A 274 -8.15 23.80 -8.54
N TYR A 275 -7.24 23.32 -9.37
CA TYR A 275 -6.11 22.49 -8.97
C TYR A 275 -4.81 23.28 -9.07
N SER A 276 -3.96 23.11 -8.06
CA SER A 276 -2.59 23.60 -8.00
C SER A 276 -1.65 22.48 -7.60
N PHE A 277 -0.40 22.59 -8.02
CA PHE A 277 0.60 21.55 -7.85
C PHE A 277 1.75 22.06 -7.01
N GLU A 278 2.20 21.21 -6.09
CA GLU A 278 3.40 21.38 -5.27
C GLU A 278 4.10 20.04 -5.16
N TYR A 279 5.38 20.05 -4.80
CA TYR A 279 6.13 18.83 -4.50
C TYR A 279 6.84 18.99 -3.16
N GLU A 280 6.89 17.89 -2.41
CA GLU A 280 7.66 17.78 -1.17
C GLU A 280 8.82 16.81 -1.41
N SER A 281 10.04 17.21 -1.06
CA SER A 281 11.19 16.32 -1.12
C SER A 281 11.29 15.48 0.15
N LEU A 282 11.24 14.16 0.00
CA LEU A 282 11.43 13.20 1.08
C LEU A 282 12.89 12.70 1.09
N PRO A 283 13.42 12.24 2.23
CA PRO A 283 14.79 11.74 2.32
C PRO A 283 15.04 10.55 1.39
N GLY A 284 16.19 10.55 0.72
CA GLY A 284 16.78 9.36 0.11
C GLY A 284 17.69 8.63 1.10
N VAL A 285 18.29 7.53 0.63
CA VAL A 285 19.26 6.72 1.38
C VAL A 285 20.40 6.27 0.48
N GLU A 286 21.62 6.21 1.02
CA GLU A 286 22.74 5.50 0.37
C GLU A 286 22.65 4.02 0.77
N ILE A 287 22.38 3.15 -0.20
CA ILE A 287 22.13 1.73 0.02
C ILE A 287 23.39 0.87 -0.02
N TYR A 288 24.47 1.33 -0.67
CA TYR A 288 25.69 0.55 -0.80
C TYR A 288 26.44 0.52 0.54
N ASP A 289 26.79 -0.68 1.01
CA ASP A 289 27.48 -0.89 2.27
C ASP A 289 28.99 -0.57 2.23
N GLY A 290 29.53 -0.31 1.04
CA GLY A 290 30.95 -0.03 0.82
C GLY A 290 31.78 -1.25 0.43
N VAL A 291 31.18 -2.44 0.39
CA VAL A 291 31.87 -3.71 0.10
C VAL A 291 31.26 -4.42 -1.09
N SER A 292 30.04 -4.93 -0.96
CA SER A 292 29.37 -5.72 -2.01
C SER A 292 27.87 -5.90 -1.78
N ASP A 293 27.29 -5.26 -0.77
CA ASP A 293 25.94 -5.59 -0.31
C ASP A 293 25.09 -4.34 -0.03
N ILE A 294 23.79 -4.57 0.19
CA ILE A 294 22.81 -3.56 0.57
C ILE A 294 22.84 -3.37 2.09
N LYS A 295 22.80 -2.12 2.52
CA LYS A 295 22.72 -1.76 3.94
C LYS A 295 21.41 -2.26 4.55
N ARG A 296 21.55 -2.97 5.67
CA ARG A 296 20.46 -3.21 6.63
C ARG A 296 19.85 -1.91 7.14
N LEU A 297 18.60 -1.99 7.57
CA LEU A 297 17.80 -0.85 8.05
C LEU A 297 18.55 0.03 9.07
N SER A 298 19.23 -0.60 10.03
CA SER A 298 19.96 0.09 11.10
C SER A 298 21.15 0.94 10.63
N LYS A 299 21.64 0.72 9.40
CA LYS A 299 22.73 1.49 8.80
C LYS A 299 22.24 2.61 7.87
N LEU A 300 20.93 2.69 7.61
CA LEU A 300 20.38 3.71 6.73
C LEU A 300 20.34 5.07 7.42
N GLN A 301 20.79 6.10 6.71
CA GLN A 301 20.75 7.48 7.18
C GLN A 301 20.04 8.38 6.17
N PRO A 302 19.35 9.44 6.63
CA PRO A 302 18.68 10.39 5.76
C PRO A 302 19.68 11.07 4.86
N LEU A 303 19.40 11.08 3.57
CA LEU A 303 20.17 11.83 2.60
C LEU A 303 19.24 12.75 1.83
N ARG A 304 19.48 14.06 1.89
CA ARG A 304 18.67 15.06 1.19
C ARG A 304 19.19 15.23 -0.23
N ILE A 305 18.60 14.46 -1.16
CA ILE A 305 18.84 14.57 -2.60
C ILE A 305 17.51 14.95 -3.25
N SER A 306 17.27 16.26 -3.39
CA SER A 306 16.06 16.76 -4.02
C SER A 306 16.26 16.83 -5.54
N PRO A 307 15.46 16.13 -6.36
CA PRO A 307 15.49 16.34 -7.80
C PRO A 307 14.97 17.74 -8.14
N LEU A 308 15.43 18.28 -9.27
CA LEU A 308 14.79 19.44 -9.89
C LEU A 308 13.50 18.97 -10.57
N VAL A 309 12.36 19.51 -10.16
CA VAL A 309 11.05 19.13 -10.66
C VAL A 309 10.38 20.34 -11.31
N THR A 310 9.91 20.17 -12.54
CA THR A 310 9.00 21.12 -13.21
C THR A 310 7.58 20.64 -12.99
N LEU A 311 6.72 21.50 -12.46
CA LEU A 311 5.31 21.19 -12.21
C LEU A 311 4.40 21.75 -13.30
N PRO A 312 3.27 21.08 -13.59
CA PRO A 312 2.28 21.59 -14.53
C PRO A 312 1.64 22.89 -14.02
N PRO A 313 1.08 23.71 -14.93
CA PRO A 313 0.37 24.91 -14.53
C PRO A 313 -0.94 24.59 -13.82
N ASN A 314 -1.35 25.49 -12.91
CA ASN A 314 -2.65 25.45 -12.26
C ASN A 314 -3.78 25.42 -13.32
N ALA A 315 -4.85 24.68 -13.05
CA ALA A 315 -6.00 24.61 -13.95
C ALA A 315 -7.31 24.47 -13.18
N SER A 316 -8.41 24.93 -13.79
CA SER A 316 -9.76 24.68 -13.31
C SER A 316 -10.43 23.64 -14.18
N LEU A 317 -11.07 22.65 -13.56
CA LEU A 317 -11.88 21.65 -14.25
C LEU A 317 -13.36 21.82 -13.91
N THR A 318 -14.22 21.83 -14.91
CA THR A 318 -15.69 21.79 -14.71
C THR A 318 -16.13 20.39 -14.27
N SER A 319 -17.37 20.27 -13.80
CA SER A 319 -17.98 18.98 -13.45
C SER A 319 -17.87 17.98 -14.61
N GLY A 320 -17.46 16.75 -14.31
CA GLY A 320 -17.26 15.65 -15.27
C GLY A 320 -16.05 15.80 -16.19
N GLN A 321 -15.25 16.87 -16.05
CA GLN A 321 -14.10 17.09 -16.92
C GLN A 321 -12.88 16.30 -16.43
N THR A 322 -12.19 15.68 -17.38
CA THR A 322 -10.85 15.09 -17.20
C THR A 322 -9.82 15.92 -17.95
N LYS A 323 -8.65 16.13 -17.35
CA LYS A 323 -7.51 16.78 -18.01
C LYS A 323 -6.20 16.07 -17.65
N SER A 324 -5.34 15.91 -18.66
CA SER A 324 -3.97 15.43 -18.49
C SER A 324 -3.06 16.60 -18.11
N PHE A 325 -2.19 16.36 -17.14
CA PHE A 325 -1.15 17.27 -16.68
C PHE A 325 0.21 16.58 -16.86
N ARG A 326 1.22 17.36 -17.27
CA ARG A 326 2.58 16.90 -17.54
C ARG A 326 3.57 17.76 -16.77
#